data_AF-A0A377W3M9-F1
#
_entry.id   AF-A0A377W3M9-F1
#
_cell.length_a   1.000
_cell.length_b   1.000
_cell.length_c   1.000
_cell.angle_alpha   90.00
_cell.angle_beta   90.00
_cell.angle_gamma   90.00
#
_symmetry.space_group_name_H-M   'P 1'
#
loop_
_entity.id
_entity.type
_entity.pdbx_description
1 polymer ?
#
loop_
_entity_poly.entity_id
_entity_poly.type
_entity_poly.pdbx_seq_one_letter_code
_entity_poly.pdbx_strand_id
1 'polypeptide(L)'
;MKATAIAVRTQMDAFEAPATLLRTNQPDGFDCPGCAWPDKEHKSTFQFCENGAKAVTWEATTKRVTPAFLAANTVSSLLAKSDFELEGYGRLTHPLVYDRDSDTLRPVAWEQAFARIGEILRGLQPDEVEFYTSGRASNEAAWAVPAVCPRVWH
;
A
#
# COMPACT_ATOMS: atom_id res chain seq x y z
N MET A 1 -15.05 4.56 -17.99
CA MET A 1 -14.10 4.03 -19.01
C MET A 1 -12.89 4.92 -19.33
N LYS A 2 -13.00 6.22 -19.68
CA LYS A 2 -11.79 7.05 -19.96
C LYS A 2 -10.82 7.13 -18.78
N ALA A 3 -11.32 7.31 -17.56
CA ALA A 3 -10.50 7.36 -16.36
C ALA A 3 -9.74 6.05 -16.09
N THR A 4 -10.39 4.90 -16.30
CA THR A 4 -9.76 3.57 -16.21
C THR A 4 -8.66 3.35 -17.26
N ALA A 5 -8.88 3.82 -18.49
CA ALA A 5 -7.88 3.72 -19.54
C ALA A 5 -6.64 4.60 -19.26
N ILE A 6 -6.85 5.80 -18.71
CA ILE A 6 -5.75 6.69 -18.27
C ILE A 6 -4.99 6.05 -17.11
N ALA A 7 -5.72 5.56 -16.11
CA ALA A 7 -5.19 4.78 -15.00
C ALA A 7 -4.24 3.67 -15.47
N VAL A 8 -4.77 2.76 -16.30
CA VAL A 8 -4.03 1.61 -16.83
C VAL A 8 -2.76 2.05 -17.55
N ARG A 9 -2.89 3.03 -18.46
CA ARG A 9 -1.75 3.52 -19.25
C ARG A 9 -0.69 4.26 -18.43
N THR A 10 -1.08 4.93 -17.36
CA THR A 10 -0.18 5.82 -16.60
C THR A 10 0.50 5.13 -15.43
N GLN A 11 -0.03 4.01 -14.96
CA GLN A 11 0.49 3.30 -13.79
C GLN A 11 1.09 1.95 -14.15
N MET A 12 0.46 1.20 -15.06
CA MET A 12 0.95 -0.12 -15.50
C MET A 12 1.61 -0.07 -16.87
N ASP A 13 2.41 -1.09 -17.17
CA ASP A 13 2.84 -1.34 -18.54
C ASP A 13 1.62 -1.68 -19.42
N ALA A 14 1.52 -1.03 -20.57
CA ALA A 14 0.38 -1.17 -21.48
C ALA A 14 0.26 -2.58 -22.09
N PHE A 15 1.35 -3.34 -22.13
CA PHE A 15 1.37 -4.72 -22.64
C PHE A 15 1.00 -5.73 -21.57
N GLU A 16 1.32 -5.46 -20.29
CA GLU A 16 0.99 -6.36 -19.17
C GLU A 16 -0.42 -6.13 -18.62
N ALA A 17 -0.94 -4.91 -18.71
CA ALA A 17 -2.23 -4.56 -18.13
C ALA A 17 -3.43 -5.38 -18.63
N PRO A 18 -3.57 -5.71 -19.93
CA PRO A 18 -4.66 -6.56 -20.39
C PRO A 18 -4.60 -7.96 -19.79
N ALA A 19 -3.41 -8.56 -19.70
CA ALA A 19 -3.23 -9.89 -19.13
C ALA A 19 -3.54 -9.92 -17.63
N THR A 20 -3.07 -8.91 -16.88
CA THR A 20 -3.30 -8.80 -15.43
C THR A 20 -4.78 -8.58 -15.11
N LEU A 21 -5.48 -7.72 -15.86
CA LEU A 21 -6.90 -7.47 -15.67
C LEU A 21 -7.77 -8.69 -16.05
N LEU A 22 -7.41 -9.43 -17.10
CA LEU A 22 -8.11 -10.65 -17.50
C LEU A 22 -7.95 -11.79 -16.50
N ARG A 23 -6.91 -11.77 -15.66
CA ARG A 23 -6.72 -12.72 -14.56
C ARG A 23 -7.39 -12.31 -13.24
N THR A 24 -7.97 -11.11 -13.17
CA THR A 24 -8.69 -10.66 -11.97
C THR A 24 -10.02 -11.42 -11.83
N ASN A 25 -10.28 -11.99 -10.65
CA ASN A 25 -11.47 -12.77 -10.30
C ASN A 25 -11.73 -13.96 -11.25
N GLN A 26 -10.67 -14.65 -11.66
CA GLN A 26 -10.72 -15.88 -12.46
C GLN A 26 -10.25 -17.10 -11.63
N PRO A 27 -10.63 -18.33 -12.00
CA PRO A 27 -10.28 -19.55 -11.25
C PRO A 27 -8.77 -19.73 -10.99
N ASP A 28 -7.93 -19.49 -12.00
CA ASP A 28 -6.46 -19.52 -11.90
C ASP A 28 -5.86 -18.10 -11.76
N GLY A 29 -6.69 -17.19 -11.27
CA GLY A 29 -6.46 -15.77 -11.18
C GLY A 29 -6.16 -15.29 -9.76
N PHE A 30 -6.49 -14.03 -9.50
CA PHE A 30 -6.39 -13.44 -8.16
C PHE A 30 -7.61 -12.57 -7.88
N ASP A 31 -7.95 -12.43 -6.61
CA ASP A 31 -9.10 -11.63 -6.20
C ASP A 31 -8.81 -10.13 -6.28
N CYS A 32 -9.76 -9.37 -6.79
CA CYS A 32 -9.66 -7.93 -6.85
C CYS A 32 -9.68 -7.33 -5.42
N PRO A 33 -8.61 -6.66 -4.97
CA PRO A 33 -8.49 -6.14 -3.60
C PRO A 33 -9.37 -4.91 -3.32
N GLY A 34 -10.16 -4.47 -4.30
CA GLY A 34 -11.07 -3.33 -4.21
C GLY A 34 -12.52 -3.64 -4.56
N CYS A 35 -12.87 -4.89 -4.87
CA CYS A 35 -14.23 -5.28 -5.20
C CYS A 35 -14.89 -6.08 -4.07
N ALA A 36 -16.12 -5.74 -3.75
CA ALA A 36 -16.98 -6.51 -2.84
C ALA A 36 -17.79 -7.58 -3.60
N TRP A 37 -17.19 -8.25 -4.58
CA TRP A 37 -17.91 -9.30 -5.31
C TRP A 37 -17.81 -10.60 -4.51
N PRO A 38 -18.91 -11.11 -3.93
CA PRO A 38 -18.90 -12.45 -3.34
C PRO A 38 -18.65 -13.46 -4.47
N ASP A 39 -17.95 -14.54 -4.18
CA ASP A 39 -17.76 -15.66 -5.10
C ASP A 39 -19.08 -16.01 -5.78
N LYS A 40 -19.16 -15.75 -7.09
CA LYS A 40 -20.32 -16.06 -7.91
C LYS A 40 -19.87 -16.93 -9.07
N GLU A 41 -20.61 -18.02 -9.25
CA GLU A 41 -20.41 -19.04 -10.26
C GLU A 41 -19.82 -18.51 -11.58
N HIS A 42 -18.75 -19.20 -11.99
CA HIS A 42 -17.91 -19.03 -13.17
C HIS A 42 -18.69 -18.83 -14.49
N LYS A 43 -19.03 -17.59 -14.86
CA LYS A 43 -19.75 -17.34 -16.14
C LYS A 43 -19.30 -16.12 -16.96
N SER A 44 -18.34 -15.30 -16.51
CA SER A 44 -17.91 -14.10 -17.26
C SER A 44 -16.40 -13.99 -17.45
N THR A 45 -15.98 -13.58 -18.66
CA THR A 45 -14.60 -13.25 -19.05
C THR A 45 -14.10 -11.95 -18.40
N PHE A 46 -15.03 -11.06 -18.00
CA PHE A 46 -14.71 -9.82 -17.28
C PHE A 46 -15.43 -9.81 -15.94
N GLN A 47 -14.68 -9.85 -14.84
CA GLN A 47 -15.22 -9.91 -13.48
C GLN A 47 -14.67 -8.80 -12.57
N PHE A 48 -14.45 -7.59 -13.11
CA PHE A 48 -14.02 -6.44 -12.31
C PHE A 48 -14.87 -5.20 -12.65
N CYS A 49 -15.14 -4.36 -11.65
CA CYS A 49 -15.76 -3.06 -11.87
C CYS A 49 -14.71 -1.98 -12.17
N GLU A 50 -15.14 -0.78 -12.55
CA GLU A 50 -14.21 0.34 -12.82
C GLU A 50 -13.28 0.64 -11.64
N ASN A 51 -13.78 0.54 -10.40
CA ASN A 51 -12.98 0.75 -9.20
C ASN A 51 -12.02 -0.41 -8.95
N GLY A 52 -12.44 -1.64 -9.26
CA GLY A 52 -11.57 -2.82 -9.19
C GLY A 52 -10.41 -2.74 -10.16
N ALA A 53 -10.68 -2.38 -11.42
CA ALA A 53 -9.64 -2.17 -12.42
C ALA A 53 -8.63 -1.09 -11.99
N LYS A 54 -9.09 0.03 -11.42
CA LYS A 54 -8.20 1.09 -10.90
C LYS A 54 -7.36 0.59 -9.72
N ALA A 55 -7.95 -0.14 -8.77
CA ALA A 55 -7.23 -0.69 -7.63
C ALA A 55 -6.13 -1.65 -8.08
N VAL A 56 -6.45 -2.63 -8.93
CA VAL A 56 -5.46 -3.56 -9.52
C VAL A 56 -4.36 -2.80 -10.25
N THR A 57 -4.74 -1.74 -10.97
CA THR A 57 -3.78 -0.91 -11.71
C THR A 57 -2.80 -0.17 -10.82
N TRP A 58 -3.26 0.35 -9.68
CA TRP A 58 -2.39 1.00 -8.71
C TRP A 58 -1.48 -0.03 -8.01
N GLU A 59 -2.01 -1.21 -7.68
CA GLU A 59 -1.21 -2.33 -7.13
C GLU A 59 -0.11 -2.77 -8.08
N ALA A 60 -0.42 -2.95 -9.36
CA ALA A 60 0.52 -3.39 -10.37
C ALA A 60 1.34 -2.27 -11.00
N THR A 61 1.37 -1.06 -10.40
CA THR A 61 2.16 0.05 -10.94
C THR A 61 3.63 -0.32 -11.08
N THR A 62 4.31 0.13 -12.14
CA THR A 62 5.77 -0.05 -12.31
C THR A 62 6.57 1.10 -11.70
N LYS A 63 5.90 2.19 -11.33
CA LYS A 63 6.53 3.35 -10.70
C LYS A 63 7.03 3.01 -9.30
N ARG A 64 8.19 3.55 -8.96
CA ARG A 64 8.83 3.37 -7.65
C ARG A 64 9.22 4.73 -7.11
N VAL A 65 8.84 4.99 -5.87
CA VAL A 65 9.39 6.09 -5.09
C VAL A 65 10.76 5.64 -4.60
N THR A 66 11.81 6.25 -5.16
CA THR A 66 13.19 5.91 -4.84
C THR A 66 13.67 6.70 -3.62
N PRO A 67 14.69 6.22 -2.89
CA PRO A 67 15.33 6.99 -1.83
C PRO A 67 15.82 8.37 -2.29
N ALA A 68 16.29 8.48 -3.53
CA ALA A 68 16.73 9.75 -4.11
C ALA A 68 15.58 10.76 -4.25
N PHE A 69 14.39 10.30 -4.67
CA PHE A 69 13.20 11.16 -4.70
C PHE A 69 12.84 11.69 -3.31
N LEU A 70 12.85 10.81 -2.30
CA LEU A 70 12.49 11.16 -0.92
C LEU A 70 13.52 12.07 -0.25
N ALA A 71 14.79 11.95 -0.61
CA ALA A 71 15.84 12.85 -0.17
C ALA A 71 15.73 14.24 -0.83
N ALA A 72 15.13 14.33 -2.02
CA ALA A 72 14.99 15.56 -2.78
C ALA A 72 13.66 16.31 -2.50
N ASN A 73 12.71 15.71 -1.80
CA ASN A 73 11.41 16.30 -1.50
C ASN A 73 11.19 16.33 0.01
N THR A 74 10.88 17.51 0.55
CA THR A 74 10.63 17.63 1.99
C THR A 74 9.28 17.02 2.37
N VAL A 75 9.15 16.52 3.60
CA VAL A 75 7.88 15.97 4.08
C VAL A 75 6.80 17.05 4.08
N SER A 76 7.13 18.28 4.49
CA SER A 76 6.19 19.41 4.41
C SER A 76 5.67 19.64 2.99
N SER A 77 6.52 19.49 1.96
CA SER A 77 6.10 19.66 0.56
C SER A 77 5.19 18.52 0.08
N LEU A 78 5.44 17.29 0.54
CA LEU A 78 4.63 16.13 0.22
C LEU A 78 3.27 16.18 0.93
N LEU A 79 3.20 16.70 2.15
CA LEU A 79 1.94 16.88 2.89
C LEU A 79 0.98 17.88 2.23
N ALA A 80 1.49 18.79 1.39
CA ALA A 80 0.67 19.72 0.61
C ALA A 80 0.09 19.09 -0.67
N LYS A 81 0.45 17.84 -0.99
CA LYS A 81 -0.04 17.11 -2.17
C LYS A 81 -1.35 16.41 -1.87
N SER A 82 -2.17 16.26 -2.91
CA SER A 82 -3.36 15.41 -2.84
C SER A 82 -2.99 13.92 -2.80
N ASP A 83 -3.86 13.09 -2.22
CA ASP A 83 -3.69 11.63 -2.20
C ASP A 83 -3.43 11.06 -3.61
N PHE A 84 -4.14 11.59 -4.61
CA PHE A 84 -3.96 11.19 -6.01
C PHE A 84 -2.56 11.49 -6.56
N GLU A 85 -1.99 12.66 -6.21
CA GLU A 85 -0.62 13.00 -6.59
C GLU A 85 0.38 12.08 -5.90
N LEU A 86 0.18 11.82 -4.60
CA LEU A 86 1.07 10.99 -3.79
C LEU A 86 1.09 9.54 -4.29
N GLU A 87 -0.07 8.94 -4.53
CA GLU A 87 -0.17 7.60 -5.14
C GLU A 87 0.46 7.56 -6.54
N GLY A 88 0.39 8.68 -7.27
CA GLY A 88 0.95 8.81 -8.61
C GLY A 88 2.48 8.70 -8.70
N TYR A 89 3.20 8.92 -7.60
CA TYR A 89 4.66 8.79 -7.53
C TYR A 89 5.13 7.32 -7.49
N GLY A 90 4.26 6.39 -7.12
CA GLY A 90 4.53 4.95 -7.13
C GLY A 90 4.77 4.34 -5.75
N ARG A 91 5.30 3.12 -5.73
CA ARG A 91 5.44 2.31 -4.50
C ARG A 91 6.69 2.68 -3.70
N LEU A 92 6.57 2.72 -2.38
CA LEU A 92 7.72 2.71 -1.47
C LEU A 92 8.47 1.39 -1.60
N THR A 93 9.80 1.46 -1.59
CA THR A 93 10.68 0.31 -1.85
C THR A 93 11.63 -0.01 -0.71
N HIS A 94 11.75 0.90 0.25
CA HIS A 94 12.70 0.82 1.36
C HIS A 94 12.00 1.26 2.64
N PRO A 95 12.39 0.72 3.82
CA PRO A 95 12.01 1.33 5.08
C PRO A 95 12.71 2.68 5.21
N LEU A 96 12.03 3.63 5.83
CA LEU A 96 12.43 5.02 5.88
C LEU A 96 12.48 5.53 7.31
N VAL A 97 13.35 6.50 7.55
CA VAL A 97 13.41 7.29 8.77
C VAL A 97 13.27 8.76 8.41
N TYR A 98 12.50 9.49 9.22
CA TYR A 98 12.39 10.93 9.09
C TYR A 98 13.60 11.63 9.71
N ASP A 99 14.24 12.49 8.93
CA ASP A 99 15.27 13.42 9.39
C ASP A 99 14.65 14.81 9.58
N ARG A 100 14.66 15.29 10.83
CA ARG A 100 14.11 16.58 11.23
C ARG A 100 14.92 17.76 10.73
N ASP A 101 16.24 17.61 10.60
CA ASP A 101 17.13 18.72 10.26
C ASP A 101 16.97 19.11 8.78
N SER A 102 16.76 18.11 7.92
CA SER A 102 16.53 18.33 6.49
C SER A 102 15.05 18.26 6.08
N ASP A 103 14.14 17.97 7.00
CA ASP A 103 12.71 17.73 6.73
C ASP A 103 12.48 16.69 5.61
N THR A 104 13.25 15.60 5.59
CA THR A 104 13.21 14.60 4.51
C THR A 104 13.19 13.17 5.04
N LEU A 105 12.76 12.22 4.21
CA LEU A 105 12.81 10.80 4.51
C LEU A 105 14.09 10.18 3.94
N ARG A 106 14.82 9.44 4.77
CA ARG A 106 16.06 8.74 4.39
C ARG A 106 15.89 7.22 4.50
N PRO A 107 16.51 6.44 3.62
CA PRO A 107 16.48 4.98 3.72
C PRO A 107 17.21 4.53 4.99
N VAL A 108 16.68 3.47 5.61
CA VAL A 108 17.30 2.77 6.73
C VAL A 108 17.35 1.27 6.41
N ALA A 109 18.21 0.50 7.08
CA ALA A 109 18.17 -0.96 6.95
C ALA A 109 16.95 -1.53 7.69
N TRP A 110 16.43 -2.68 7.23
CA TRP A 110 15.29 -3.34 7.88
C TRP A 110 15.59 -3.70 9.33
N GLU A 111 16.78 -4.24 9.60
CA GLU A 111 17.21 -4.63 10.95
C GLU A 111 17.25 -3.42 11.88
N GLN A 112 17.72 -2.28 11.38
CA GLN A 112 17.78 -1.03 12.13
C GLN A 112 16.38 -0.45 12.38
N ALA A 113 15.48 -0.51 11.38
CA ALA A 113 14.10 -0.08 11.53
C ALA A 113 13.38 -0.91 12.61
N PHE A 114 13.48 -2.24 12.55
CA PHE A 114 12.87 -3.13 13.55
C PHE A 114 13.50 -2.98 14.93
N ALA A 115 14.83 -2.86 15.02
CA ALA A 115 15.51 -2.65 16.29
C ALA A 115 15.04 -1.36 16.97
N ARG A 116 14.95 -0.26 16.21
CA ARG A 116 14.49 1.04 16.71
C ARG A 116 13.03 1.01 17.13
N ILE A 117 12.14 0.41 16.33
CA ILE A 117 10.72 0.24 16.69
C ILE A 117 10.62 -0.57 17.99
N GLY A 118 11.32 -1.69 18.09
CA GLY A 118 11.30 -2.54 19.28
C GLY A 118 11.88 -1.86 20.53
N GLU A 119 12.92 -1.04 20.38
CA GLU A 119 13.47 -0.25 21.47
C GLU A 119 12.46 0.74 22.04
N ILE A 120 11.80 1.52 21.16
CA ILE A 120 10.78 2.49 21.57
C ILE A 120 9.61 1.77 22.25
N LEU A 121 9.07 0.71 21.63
CA LEU A 121 7.92 -0.02 22.16
C LEU A 121 8.19 -0.66 23.53
N ARG A 122 9.41 -1.16 23.78
CA ARG A 122 9.79 -1.71 25.11
C ARG A 122 9.86 -0.65 26.21
N GLY A 123 10.02 0.62 25.84
CA GLY A 123 10.09 1.73 26.79
C GLY A 123 8.72 2.30 27.20
N LEU A 124 7.64 1.89 26.54
CA LEU A 124 6.29 2.42 26.74
C LEU A 124 5.43 1.46 27.57
N GLN A 125 4.52 2.01 28.37
CA GLN A 125 3.48 1.22 29.00
C GLN A 125 2.39 0.82 28.00
N PRO A 126 1.65 -0.28 28.21
CA PRO A 126 0.63 -0.74 27.26
C PRO A 126 -0.44 0.30 26.93
N ASP A 127 -0.82 1.14 27.88
CA ASP A 127 -1.82 2.22 27.72
C ASP A 127 -1.27 3.46 26.99
N GLU A 128 0.03 3.51 26.71
CA GLU A 128 0.68 4.58 25.94
C GLU A 128 0.84 4.21 24.45
N VAL A 129 0.43 3.01 24.04
CA VAL A 129 0.60 2.50 22.68
C VAL A 129 -0.75 2.16 22.05
N GLU A 130 -1.08 2.86 20.97
CA GLU A 130 -2.23 2.55 20.13
C GLU A 130 -1.77 1.99 18.79
N PHE A 131 -2.41 0.89 18.35
CA PHE A 131 -2.18 0.32 17.03
C PHE A 131 -3.42 0.49 16.16
N TYR A 132 -3.25 1.15 15.02
CA TYR A 132 -4.30 1.34 14.03
C TYR A 132 -4.06 0.50 12.78
N THR A 133 -5.04 -0.32 12.40
CA THR A 133 -5.02 -1.12 11.16
C THR A 133 -6.25 -0.82 10.32
N SER A 134 -6.13 -0.88 8.99
CA SER A 134 -7.29 -0.74 8.10
C SER A 134 -7.94 -2.10 7.80
N GLY A 135 -9.24 -2.10 7.48
CA GLY A 135 -9.94 -3.29 6.97
C GLY A 135 -9.47 -3.81 5.61
N ARG A 136 -8.43 -3.20 5.02
CA ARG A 136 -7.74 -3.69 3.81
C ARG A 136 -6.46 -4.45 4.14
N ALA A 137 -6.04 -4.50 5.40
CA ALA A 137 -4.96 -5.38 5.83
C ALA A 137 -5.41 -6.85 5.72
N SER A 138 -4.47 -7.76 5.45
CA SER A 138 -4.78 -9.18 5.49
C SER A 138 -5.20 -9.58 6.92
N ASN A 139 -6.02 -10.63 7.04
CA ASN A 139 -6.45 -11.11 8.36
C ASN A 139 -5.27 -11.50 9.25
N GLU A 140 -4.18 -12.00 8.66
CA GLU A 140 -2.94 -12.35 9.35
C GLU A 140 -2.20 -11.11 9.84
N ALA A 141 -2.12 -10.06 9.02
CA ALA A 141 -1.53 -8.78 9.43
C ALA A 141 -2.37 -8.09 10.52
N ALA A 142 -3.70 -8.15 10.41
CA ALA A 142 -4.62 -7.64 11.40
C ALA A 142 -4.59 -8.43 12.72
N TRP A 143 -4.29 -9.75 12.68
CA TRP A 143 -4.12 -10.58 13.88
C TRP A 143 -2.78 -10.36 14.58
N ALA A 144 -1.70 -10.15 13.83
CA ALA A 144 -0.36 -9.97 14.39
C ALA A 144 -0.25 -8.69 15.24
N VAL A 145 -0.99 -7.65 14.89
CA VAL A 145 -0.92 -6.35 15.58
C VAL A 145 -1.44 -6.42 17.04
N PRO A 146 -2.64 -6.97 17.33
CA PRO A 146 -3.09 -7.20 18.72
C PRO A 146 -2.23 -8.19 19.50
N ALA A 147 -1.64 -9.19 18.83
CA ALA A 147 -0.80 -10.21 19.49
C ALA A 147 0.50 -9.63 20.09
N VAL A 148 0.99 -8.52 19.54
CA VAL A 148 2.19 -7.81 20.04
C VAL A 148 1.88 -6.98 21.31
N CYS A 149 0.62 -6.60 21.56
CA CYS A 149 0.22 -5.91 22.80
C CYS A 149 -1.21 -6.29 23.24
N PRO A 150 -1.38 -7.44 23.93
CA PRO A 150 -2.70 -7.99 24.24
C PRO A 150 -3.53 -7.21 25.28
N ARG A 151 -2.98 -6.15 25.92
CA ARG A 151 -3.66 -5.40 27.00
C ARG A 151 -4.43 -4.16 26.55
N VAL A 152 -4.36 -3.78 25.28
CA VAL A 152 -5.04 -2.57 24.75
C VAL A 152 -6.53 -2.84 24.42
N TRP A 153 -6.95 -4.10 24.43
CA TRP A 153 -8.27 -4.53 23.94
C TRP A 153 -9.22 -5.12 25.00
N HIS A 154 -9.06 -4.74 26.28
CA HIS A 154 -10.00 -5.09 27.35
C HIS A 154 -10.65 -3.86 27.99
#